data_AF-M2R347-F1
#
_entry.id   AF-M2R347-F1
#
_cell.length_a   1.000
_cell.length_b   1.000
_cell.length_c   1.000
_cell.angle_alpha   90.00
_cell.angle_beta   90.00
_cell.angle_gamma   90.00
#
_symmetry.space_group_name_H-M   'P 1'
#
loop_
_entity.id
_entity.type
_entity.pdbx_description
1 polymer ?
#
loop_
_entity_poly.entity_id
_entity_poly.type
_entity_poly.pdbx_seq_one_letter_code
_entity_poly.pdbx_strand_id
1 'polypeptide(L)'
;MPPLDRRRGSQSSTHRAIPFVLFAAFVFGLVYELNLAPRFSSPSLTAVNKKKKDRYGTCSCDLLYVHAHTINATDIGLDDPNKRAILIGDIHGMNKSFHNLLDTLSYDPSHDSIILAGDMLAKSTHAGSLAVLDFLAQHGPCTDASLSHSFAPNPMPYSHAGRVYAVRGNHDQMVVQWRAWREWFTALELPRPTPEAPEQTGPDGTLAGKPVGTGREFLALIEKEWAHDLAKDPQSASDADEWADVARKRAAGTWRAEWWRRIPEPGKGRAQKDWHIFTDHYWLAKDMTPEHAHCLFSLPLVLHVPEEHFFVVHGGLLPSDPRRPPTDRRQPLAHPPKLHSTSEDIYLEDDLEFEGDSLLTASAEYDSDAIEQRILADPEPSSPFRNSTVELLRVAQEQALLRDVPQNREAWVILNMRGVRKKGKVTRSSDKGTPWSEIWNKQMGRCGGFDSLDVIDSDSGLAKRRSRFDPAQTSEDDASAMPCLPSTVVYGHAASRGLDLKRWTIGLDTGCLYGRKLTALVLKRSNDLNDDIEEDDDDYDDEDEVDDGEVEDAEEAETFNLRLVRKRRSIKNEKKRKTWRRRIEFGDEHSDLQAELVSIKCPKKGNLS
;
A
#
# COMPACT_ATOMS: atom_id res chain seq x y z
N MET A 1 80.53 -52.32 -18.15
CA MET A 1 81.43 -51.55 -19.06
C MET A 1 80.59 -50.96 -20.19
N PRO A 2 80.94 -49.75 -20.65
CA PRO A 2 80.12 -48.78 -21.41
C PRO A 2 80.36 -48.97 -22.94
N PRO A 3 80.16 -48.05 -23.94
CA PRO A 3 80.22 -46.55 -24.00
C PRO A 3 79.07 -45.89 -24.84
N LEU A 4 78.93 -44.59 -25.18
CA LEU A 4 79.64 -43.30 -24.99
C LEU A 4 78.68 -42.11 -25.33
N ASP A 5 78.72 -41.09 -24.48
CA ASP A 5 78.69 -39.61 -24.60
C ASP A 5 78.28 -38.80 -25.88
N ARG A 6 77.74 -37.58 -25.57
CA ARG A 6 77.71 -36.25 -26.26
C ARG A 6 76.59 -35.82 -27.23
N ARG A 7 75.77 -34.80 -26.82
CA ARG A 7 75.92 -33.34 -27.14
C ARG A 7 74.78 -32.45 -26.58
N ARG A 8 75.18 -31.28 -26.03
CA ARG A 8 74.60 -29.89 -25.99
C ARG A 8 73.06 -29.73 -26.01
N GLY A 9 72.37 -28.93 -25.20
CA GLY A 9 72.69 -27.78 -24.34
C GLY A 9 71.56 -26.74 -24.50
N SER A 10 71.02 -26.18 -23.42
CA SER A 10 70.39 -24.84 -23.36
C SER A 10 69.79 -24.59 -21.97
N GLN A 11 70.46 -23.76 -21.17
CA GLN A 11 69.83 -23.00 -20.09
C GLN A 11 69.49 -21.62 -20.67
N SER A 12 68.24 -21.16 -20.52
CA SER A 12 67.88 -19.74 -20.38
C SER A 12 66.36 -19.55 -20.38
N SER A 13 65.85 -18.70 -19.48
CA SER A 13 64.95 -17.58 -19.80
C SER A 13 63.85 -17.31 -18.76
N THR A 14 64.16 -17.34 -17.46
CA THR A 14 63.22 -16.85 -16.42
C THR A 14 63.68 -15.58 -15.69
N HIS A 15 64.94 -15.14 -15.89
CA HIS A 15 65.48 -13.98 -15.15
C HIS A 15 65.56 -12.66 -15.94
N ARG A 16 64.92 -12.53 -17.11
CA ARG A 16 64.88 -11.27 -17.89
C ARG A 16 63.51 -10.63 -18.08
N ALA A 17 62.40 -11.29 -17.73
CA ALA A 17 61.05 -10.77 -17.96
C ALA A 17 60.49 -9.92 -16.80
N ILE A 18 60.92 -10.18 -15.57
CA ILE A 18 60.40 -9.52 -14.36
C ILE A 18 60.67 -8.00 -14.32
N PRO A 19 61.88 -7.49 -14.64
CA PRO A 19 62.11 -6.04 -14.61
C PRO A 19 61.36 -5.29 -15.72
N PHE A 20 61.02 -5.94 -16.84
CA PHE A 20 60.29 -5.32 -17.94
C PHE A 20 58.80 -5.11 -17.63
N VAL A 21 58.17 -6.07 -16.93
CA VAL A 21 56.76 -5.98 -16.53
C VAL A 21 56.56 -4.92 -15.45
N LEU A 22 57.49 -4.81 -14.50
CA LEU A 22 57.43 -3.79 -13.46
C LEU A 22 57.68 -2.38 -14.01
N PHE A 23 58.58 -2.22 -14.97
CA PHE A 23 58.78 -0.94 -15.66
C PHE A 23 57.57 -0.53 -16.50
N ALA A 24 56.95 -1.46 -17.23
CA ALA A 24 55.75 -1.19 -18.00
C ALA A 24 54.55 -0.79 -17.11
N ALA A 25 54.36 -1.45 -15.96
CA ALA A 25 53.31 -1.10 -15.01
C ALA A 25 53.54 0.28 -14.37
N PHE A 26 54.80 0.63 -14.06
CA PHE A 26 55.15 1.94 -13.50
C PHE A 26 54.95 3.08 -14.51
N VAL A 27 55.33 2.88 -15.78
CA VAL A 27 55.09 3.85 -16.85
C VAL A 27 53.59 4.00 -17.12
N PHE A 28 52.81 2.92 -17.10
CA PHE A 28 51.36 2.99 -17.29
C PHE A 28 50.65 3.72 -16.13
N GLY A 29 51.13 3.52 -14.89
CA GLY A 29 50.66 4.26 -13.72
C GLY A 29 50.97 5.76 -13.80
N LEU A 30 52.17 6.13 -14.26
CA LEU A 30 52.57 7.53 -14.44
C LEU A 30 51.80 8.24 -15.57
N VAL A 31 51.51 7.55 -16.67
CA VAL A 31 50.71 8.11 -17.77
C VAL A 31 49.25 8.34 -17.35
N TYR A 32 48.73 7.51 -16.45
CA TYR A 32 47.37 7.62 -15.93
C TYR A 32 47.24 8.74 -14.87
N GLU A 33 48.20 8.87 -13.96
CA GLU A 33 48.22 9.91 -12.92
C GLU A 33 48.52 11.31 -13.50
N LEU A 34 49.38 11.42 -14.52
CA LEU A 34 49.77 12.71 -15.11
C LEU A 34 48.85 13.20 -16.25
N ASN A 35 47.75 12.50 -16.54
CA ASN A 35 46.72 12.92 -17.51
C ASN A 35 47.27 13.29 -18.91
N LEU A 36 48.39 12.67 -19.33
CA LEU A 36 49.12 12.97 -20.56
C LEU A 36 48.66 12.16 -21.79
N ALA A 37 47.56 11.40 -21.68
CA ALA A 37 46.95 10.69 -22.82
C ALA A 37 45.83 11.53 -23.45
N PRO A 38 45.82 11.74 -24.78
CA PRO A 38 44.77 12.50 -25.46
C PRO A 38 43.43 11.78 -25.33
N ARG A 39 42.40 12.49 -24.83
CA ARG A 39 41.02 12.02 -24.74
C ARG A 39 40.44 11.87 -26.15
N PHE A 40 40.57 10.67 -26.72
CA PHE A 40 39.73 10.25 -27.83
C PHE A 40 38.35 9.88 -27.27
N SER A 41 37.40 10.79 -27.48
CA SER A 41 35.97 10.54 -27.30
C SER A 41 35.50 9.57 -28.39
N SER A 42 35.43 8.28 -28.06
CA SER A 42 34.59 7.35 -28.81
C SER A 42 33.15 7.47 -28.28
N PRO A 43 32.13 7.54 -29.16
CA PRO A 43 30.75 7.60 -28.73
C PRO A 43 30.43 6.29 -28.01
N SER A 44 30.05 6.42 -26.74
CA SER A 44 29.53 5.32 -25.94
C SER A 44 28.19 4.88 -26.53
N LEU A 45 28.24 3.96 -27.49
CA LEU A 45 27.12 3.10 -27.85
C LEU A 45 26.66 2.39 -26.58
N THR A 46 25.58 2.96 -26.03
CA THR A 46 24.51 2.30 -25.30
C THR A 46 24.93 1.05 -24.53
N ALA A 47 24.94 1.20 -23.21
CA ALA A 47 24.63 0.11 -22.31
C ALA A 47 23.28 -0.51 -22.74
N VAL A 48 23.34 -1.44 -23.68
CA VAL A 48 22.36 -2.51 -23.83
C VAL A 48 22.44 -3.22 -22.50
N ASN A 49 21.58 -2.77 -21.58
CA ASN A 49 21.26 -3.47 -20.36
C ASN A 49 21.05 -4.92 -20.78
N LYS A 50 21.98 -5.79 -20.36
CA LYS A 50 21.81 -7.23 -20.45
C LYS A 50 20.63 -7.52 -19.53
N LYS A 51 19.39 -7.33 -20.02
CA LYS A 51 18.17 -7.69 -19.33
C LYS A 51 18.41 -9.12 -18.85
N LYS A 52 18.47 -9.32 -17.53
CA LYS A 52 18.33 -10.66 -16.98
C LYS A 52 17.11 -11.22 -17.67
N LYS A 53 17.27 -12.32 -18.41
CA LYS A 53 16.16 -13.04 -19.02
C LYS A 53 15.10 -13.20 -17.92
N ASP A 54 13.94 -12.58 -18.07
CA ASP A 54 12.89 -12.60 -17.06
C ASP A 54 12.62 -14.06 -16.71
N ARG A 55 12.95 -14.45 -15.47
CA ARG A 55 12.81 -15.84 -15.01
C ARG A 55 11.35 -16.27 -14.96
N TYR A 56 10.46 -15.29 -14.81
CA TYR A 56 9.01 -15.42 -14.81
C TYR A 56 8.54 -14.71 -16.06
N GLY A 57 8.28 -15.44 -17.16
CA GLY A 57 7.84 -14.83 -18.42
C GLY A 57 6.70 -13.84 -18.13
N THR A 58 6.96 -12.55 -18.36
CA THR A 58 6.07 -11.38 -18.23
C THR A 58 4.68 -11.66 -17.65
N CYS A 59 4.59 -11.97 -16.35
CA CYS A 59 3.38 -11.62 -15.63
C CYS A 59 3.51 -10.13 -15.36
N SER A 60 2.66 -9.33 -15.99
CA SER A 60 2.53 -7.88 -15.79
C SER A 60 1.93 -7.54 -14.41
N CYS A 61 2.20 -8.36 -13.38
CA CYS A 61 1.58 -8.29 -12.07
C CYS A 61 2.06 -7.07 -11.26
N ASP A 62 3.23 -6.50 -11.59
CA ASP A 62 3.73 -5.27 -10.99
C ASP A 62 3.13 -3.99 -11.62
N LEU A 63 2.31 -4.11 -12.69
CA LEU A 63 1.74 -2.98 -13.43
C LEU A 63 0.21 -2.83 -13.26
N LEU A 64 -0.42 -3.68 -12.45
CA LEU A 64 -1.87 -3.64 -12.19
C LEU A 64 -2.18 -2.88 -10.90
N TYR A 65 -1.97 -1.56 -10.91
CA TYR A 65 -2.46 -0.70 -9.84
C TYR A 65 -3.01 0.61 -10.36
N VAL A 66 -4.13 1.04 -9.79
CA VAL A 66 -4.62 2.40 -9.91
C VAL A 66 -3.85 3.22 -8.88
N HIS A 67 -3.07 4.21 -9.30
CA HIS A 67 -2.20 4.94 -8.37
C HIS A 67 -3.01 5.78 -7.39
N ALA A 68 -3.87 6.65 -7.90
CA ALA A 68 -4.75 7.50 -7.11
C ALA A 68 -6.14 7.58 -7.76
N HIS A 69 -7.16 7.78 -6.93
CA HIS A 69 -8.52 8.07 -7.36
C HIS A 69 -9.06 9.24 -6.56
N THR A 70 -9.71 10.18 -7.25
CA THR A 70 -10.35 11.34 -6.64
C THR A 70 -11.81 11.02 -6.38
N ILE A 71 -12.27 11.24 -5.15
CA ILE A 71 -13.67 11.06 -4.75
C ILE A 71 -14.20 12.41 -4.29
N ASN A 72 -15.37 12.78 -4.78
CA ASN A 72 -16.00 14.05 -4.40
C ASN A 72 -16.66 13.92 -3.02
N ALA A 73 -16.74 15.00 -2.26
CA ALA A 73 -17.45 15.04 -0.98
C ALA A 73 -18.91 14.53 -1.08
N THR A 74 -19.59 14.76 -2.21
CA THR A 74 -20.96 14.27 -2.48
C THR A 74 -21.05 12.74 -2.52
N ASP A 75 -20.01 12.09 -3.04
CA ASP A 75 -19.98 10.64 -3.26
C ASP A 75 -19.81 9.87 -1.95
N ILE A 76 -19.24 10.54 -0.94
CA ILE A 76 -19.07 10.02 0.43
C ILE A 76 -20.06 10.62 1.42
N GLY A 77 -20.99 11.47 0.94
CA GLY A 77 -22.06 12.05 1.75
C GLY A 77 -21.59 13.12 2.75
N LEU A 78 -20.52 13.85 2.44
CA LEU A 78 -20.07 15.00 3.25
C LEU A 78 -20.70 16.34 2.81
N ASP A 79 -21.52 16.32 1.76
CA ASP A 79 -22.35 17.43 1.29
C ASP A 79 -23.68 17.58 2.06
N ASP A 80 -24.13 16.51 2.73
CA ASP A 80 -25.41 16.44 3.43
C ASP A 80 -25.19 16.16 4.92
N PRO A 81 -25.67 17.02 5.84
CA PRO A 81 -25.47 16.83 7.26
C PRO A 81 -26.26 15.66 7.86
N ASN A 82 -27.15 15.01 7.10
CA ASN A 82 -27.81 13.76 7.50
C ASN A 82 -27.03 12.51 7.08
N LYS A 83 -25.93 12.68 6.31
CA LYS A 83 -25.04 11.62 5.89
C LYS A 83 -23.70 11.73 6.60
N ARG A 84 -22.91 10.65 6.52
CA ARG A 84 -21.56 10.60 7.10
C ARG A 84 -20.67 9.63 6.35
N ALA A 85 -19.36 9.91 6.40
CA ALA A 85 -18.32 9.01 5.93
C ALA A 85 -17.69 8.27 7.11
N ILE A 86 -17.52 6.96 7.00
CA ILE A 86 -16.98 6.07 8.03
C ILE A 86 -15.67 5.46 7.49
N LEU A 87 -14.54 5.98 7.96
CA LEU A 87 -13.21 5.49 7.58
C LEU A 87 -12.76 4.42 8.57
N ILE A 88 -12.36 3.24 8.12
CA ILE A 88 -12.04 2.08 8.98
C ILE A 88 -10.60 1.61 8.74
N GLY A 89 -9.85 1.34 9.81
CA GLY A 89 -8.48 0.82 9.76
C GLY A 89 -8.36 -0.64 9.31
N ASP A 90 -7.15 -1.20 9.44
CA ASP A 90 -6.81 -2.56 8.98
C ASP A 90 -7.71 -3.65 9.59
N ILE A 91 -8.45 -4.38 8.73
CA ILE A 91 -9.40 -5.42 9.14
C ILE A 91 -8.73 -6.79 9.22
N HIS A 92 -7.83 -7.11 8.28
CA HIS A 92 -7.15 -8.42 8.19
C HIS A 92 -8.08 -9.63 8.30
N GLY A 93 -9.21 -9.63 7.58
CA GLY A 93 -10.17 -10.74 7.58
C GLY A 93 -10.91 -10.95 8.91
N MET A 94 -10.83 -10.01 9.85
CA MET A 94 -11.58 -10.04 11.13
C MET A 94 -13.07 -9.69 10.91
N ASN A 95 -13.75 -10.45 10.05
CA ASN A 95 -15.10 -10.15 9.56
C ASN A 95 -16.13 -9.94 10.68
N LYS A 96 -16.07 -10.75 11.74
CA LYS A 96 -16.94 -10.60 12.91
C LYS A 96 -16.71 -9.27 13.62
N SER A 97 -15.47 -8.84 13.79
CA SER A 97 -15.15 -7.54 14.37
C SER A 97 -15.61 -6.41 13.46
N PHE A 98 -15.39 -6.53 12.15
CA PHE A 98 -15.87 -5.57 11.17
C PHE A 98 -17.38 -5.33 11.28
N HIS A 99 -18.19 -6.39 11.27
CA HIS A 99 -19.65 -6.25 11.42
C HIS A 99 -20.07 -5.75 12.80
N ASN A 100 -19.40 -6.18 13.88
CA ASN A 100 -19.66 -5.63 15.21
C ASN A 100 -19.43 -4.11 15.29
N LEU A 101 -18.46 -3.58 14.54
CA LEU A 101 -18.18 -2.15 14.47
C LEU A 101 -19.28 -1.44 13.70
N LEU A 102 -19.72 -1.99 12.57
CA LEU A 102 -20.86 -1.48 11.81
C LEU A 102 -22.15 -1.47 12.65
N ASP A 103 -22.42 -2.54 13.40
CA ASP A 103 -23.56 -2.61 14.33
C ASP A 103 -23.46 -1.54 15.42
N THR A 104 -22.25 -1.35 15.98
CA THR A 104 -21.97 -0.32 17.01
C THR A 104 -22.22 1.10 16.48
N LEU A 105 -21.89 1.32 15.21
CA LEU A 105 -22.11 2.58 14.51
C LEU A 105 -23.57 2.76 14.07
N SER A 106 -24.39 1.71 14.14
CA SER A 106 -25.71 1.65 13.51
C SER A 106 -25.62 2.02 12.02
N TYR A 107 -24.69 1.37 11.31
CA TYR A 107 -24.43 1.61 9.89
C TYR A 107 -25.69 1.47 9.04
N ASP A 108 -25.98 2.50 8.23
CA ASP A 108 -27.08 2.51 7.29
C ASP A 108 -26.57 2.81 5.87
N PRO A 109 -26.60 1.84 4.93
CA PRO A 109 -26.09 2.06 3.57
C PRO A 109 -26.83 3.15 2.78
N SER A 110 -28.02 3.59 3.23
CA SER A 110 -28.76 4.69 2.59
C SER A 110 -28.31 6.09 3.05
N HIS A 111 -27.59 6.20 4.17
CA HIS A 111 -27.08 7.47 4.72
C HIS A 111 -25.56 7.50 4.93
N ASP A 112 -24.93 6.32 5.02
CA ASP A 112 -23.52 6.18 5.35
C ASP A 112 -22.71 5.74 4.13
N SER A 113 -21.48 6.26 4.06
CA SER A 113 -20.45 5.76 3.15
C SER A 113 -19.29 5.17 3.95
N ILE A 114 -18.65 4.12 3.46
CA ILE A 114 -17.50 3.48 4.13
C ILE A 114 -16.23 3.73 3.32
N ILE A 115 -15.10 3.99 3.97
CA ILE A 115 -13.78 3.98 3.33
C ILE A 115 -12.82 3.07 4.13
N LEU A 116 -12.29 2.03 3.50
CA LEU A 116 -11.34 1.12 4.14
C LEU A 116 -9.89 1.56 3.87
N ALA A 117 -9.08 1.70 4.93
CA ALA A 117 -7.69 2.18 4.86
C ALA A 117 -6.67 1.10 4.42
N GLY A 118 -7.13 0.03 3.77
CA GLY A 118 -6.33 -1.10 3.30
C GLY A 118 -6.14 -2.22 4.31
N ASP A 119 -5.38 -3.23 3.90
CA ASP A 119 -5.14 -4.47 4.64
C ASP A 119 -6.44 -5.10 5.14
N MET A 120 -7.39 -5.23 4.21
CA MET A 120 -8.68 -5.84 4.47
C MET A 120 -8.57 -7.36 4.61
N LEU A 121 -7.58 -7.96 3.95
CA LEU A 121 -7.44 -9.41 3.77
C LEU A 121 -6.25 -10.01 4.53
N ALA A 122 -6.22 -11.34 4.55
CA ALA A 122 -5.16 -12.19 5.07
C ALA A 122 -4.91 -12.03 6.58
N LYS A 123 -3.99 -12.83 7.12
CA LYS A 123 -3.59 -12.91 8.53
C LYS A 123 -4.63 -13.43 9.50
N SER A 124 -5.94 -13.31 9.30
CA SER A 124 -6.95 -13.97 10.15
C SER A 124 -7.46 -15.26 9.50
N THR A 125 -8.74 -15.59 9.65
CA THR A 125 -9.34 -16.77 9.02
C THR A 125 -9.54 -16.56 7.52
N HIS A 126 -9.33 -17.63 6.75
CA HIS A 126 -9.56 -17.61 5.30
C HIS A 126 -11.01 -17.22 4.97
N ALA A 127 -11.98 -17.85 5.63
CA ALA A 127 -13.41 -17.54 5.46
C ALA A 127 -13.74 -16.09 5.84
N GLY A 128 -13.11 -15.52 6.87
CA GLY A 128 -13.29 -14.12 7.24
C GLY A 128 -12.79 -13.16 6.17
N SER A 129 -11.65 -13.45 5.54
CA SER A 129 -11.14 -12.63 4.43
C SER A 129 -12.05 -12.69 3.20
N LEU A 130 -12.54 -13.88 2.83
CA LEU A 130 -13.51 -14.02 1.74
C LEU A 130 -14.83 -13.30 2.03
N ALA A 131 -15.33 -13.35 3.27
CA ALA A 131 -16.56 -12.63 3.66
C ALA A 131 -16.39 -11.10 3.59
N VAL A 132 -15.21 -10.57 3.89
CA VAL A 132 -14.91 -9.13 3.70
C VAL A 132 -14.85 -8.79 2.21
N LEU A 133 -14.31 -9.68 1.36
CA LEU A 133 -14.37 -9.50 -0.10
C LEU A 133 -15.80 -9.56 -0.64
N ASP A 134 -16.64 -10.46 -0.14
CA ASP A 134 -18.05 -10.53 -0.50
C ASP A 134 -18.75 -9.21 -0.19
N PHE A 135 -18.52 -8.66 1.00
CA PHE A 135 -19.06 -7.35 1.38
C PHE A 135 -18.60 -6.24 0.42
N LEU A 136 -17.30 -6.19 0.11
CA LEU A 136 -16.74 -5.19 -0.79
C LEU A 136 -17.27 -5.33 -2.23
N ALA A 137 -17.38 -6.55 -2.75
CA ALA A 137 -17.90 -6.81 -4.09
C ALA A 137 -19.39 -6.45 -4.22
N GLN A 138 -20.16 -6.64 -3.14
CA GLN A 138 -21.60 -6.34 -3.11
C GLN A 138 -21.94 -4.86 -2.93
N HIS A 139 -21.07 -4.07 -2.31
CA HIS A 139 -21.38 -2.68 -1.92
C HIS A 139 -20.38 -1.64 -2.45
N GLY A 140 -19.25 -2.09 -3.00
CA GLY A 140 -18.16 -1.25 -3.44
C GLY A 140 -18.28 -0.73 -4.87
N PRO A 141 -17.22 -0.15 -5.44
CA PRO A 141 -17.22 0.46 -6.78
C PRO A 141 -17.29 -0.56 -7.92
N CYS A 142 -17.49 -1.83 -7.57
CA CYS A 142 -17.40 -3.00 -8.44
C CYS A 142 -18.78 -3.60 -8.75
N THR A 143 -19.84 -2.97 -8.25
CA THR A 143 -21.23 -3.47 -8.28
C THR A 143 -21.86 -3.49 -9.67
N ASP A 144 -21.25 -2.86 -10.68
CA ASP A 144 -21.75 -2.91 -12.05
C ASP A 144 -21.25 -4.17 -12.79
N ALA A 145 -21.92 -5.29 -12.51
CA ALA A 145 -21.70 -6.57 -13.17
C ALA A 145 -22.16 -6.59 -14.64
N SER A 146 -22.81 -5.53 -15.16
CA SER A 146 -23.28 -5.50 -16.57
C SER A 146 -22.14 -5.44 -17.59
N LEU A 147 -20.92 -5.15 -17.14
CA LEU A 147 -19.70 -5.06 -17.96
C LEU A 147 -18.78 -6.29 -17.83
N SER A 148 -19.20 -7.32 -17.07
CA SER A 148 -18.43 -8.52 -16.74
C SER A 148 -18.27 -9.56 -17.87
N HIS A 149 -18.81 -9.31 -19.07
CA HIS A 149 -18.74 -10.26 -20.20
C HIS A 149 -17.56 -10.06 -21.15
N SER A 150 -16.76 -9.01 -20.96
CA SER A 150 -15.51 -8.83 -21.70
C SER A 150 -14.32 -8.92 -20.75
N PHE A 151 -13.53 -9.99 -20.88
CA PHE A 151 -12.18 -10.15 -20.32
C PHE A 151 -11.22 -9.12 -20.96
N ALA A 152 -11.48 -7.83 -20.78
CA ALA A 152 -10.60 -6.76 -21.20
C ALA A 152 -9.56 -6.51 -20.10
N PRO A 153 -8.26 -6.41 -20.40
CA PRO A 153 -7.20 -6.16 -19.43
C PRO A 153 -7.15 -4.69 -18.95
N ASN A 154 -8.16 -3.88 -19.27
CA ASN A 154 -8.21 -2.49 -18.86
C ASN A 154 -9.01 -2.37 -17.56
N PRO A 155 -8.48 -1.69 -16.53
CA PRO A 155 -9.25 -1.40 -15.32
C PRO A 155 -10.50 -0.61 -15.71
N MET A 156 -11.66 -1.16 -15.38
CA MET A 156 -12.94 -0.47 -15.53
C MET A 156 -12.93 0.82 -14.68
N PRO A 157 -13.61 1.89 -15.15
CA PRO A 157 -13.77 3.10 -14.35
C PRO A 157 -14.43 2.75 -13.01
N TYR A 158 -13.88 3.33 -11.94
CA TYR A 158 -14.38 3.22 -10.58
C TYR A 158 -15.86 3.65 -10.56
N SER A 159 -16.79 2.74 -10.25
CA SER A 159 -18.22 3.07 -10.28
C SER A 159 -18.61 3.92 -9.07
N HIS A 160 -19.27 5.05 -9.32
CA HIS A 160 -19.86 5.91 -8.28
C HIS A 160 -21.17 5.33 -7.71
N ALA A 161 -21.63 4.16 -8.18
CA ALA A 161 -22.86 3.53 -7.69
C ALA A 161 -22.69 2.85 -6.32
N GLY A 162 -21.46 2.48 -5.95
CA GLY A 162 -21.14 1.90 -4.65
C GLY A 162 -20.85 2.97 -3.60
N ARG A 163 -21.22 2.71 -2.33
CA ARG A 163 -20.93 3.60 -1.18
C ARG A 163 -19.81 3.09 -0.29
N VAL A 164 -19.16 2.00 -0.69
CA VAL A 164 -17.99 1.44 0.00
C VAL A 164 -16.76 1.68 -0.86
N TYR A 165 -15.81 2.44 -0.34
CA TYR A 165 -14.54 2.76 -0.97
C TYR A 165 -13.42 2.06 -0.20
N ALA A 166 -12.28 1.84 -0.85
CA ALA A 166 -11.12 1.28 -0.19
C ALA A 166 -9.84 1.67 -0.91
N VAL A 167 -8.76 1.85 -0.14
CA VAL A 167 -7.40 1.79 -0.69
C VAL A 167 -6.82 0.40 -0.53
N ARG A 168 -5.91 0.03 -1.42
CA ARG A 168 -5.19 -1.24 -1.33
C ARG A 168 -4.13 -1.19 -0.23
N GLY A 169 -4.08 -2.20 0.63
CA GLY A 169 -2.98 -2.43 1.55
C GLY A 169 -1.87 -3.34 1.01
N ASN A 170 -0.78 -3.49 1.75
CA ASN A 170 0.34 -4.32 1.30
C ASN A 170 -0.02 -5.82 1.31
N HIS A 171 -0.91 -6.27 2.19
CA HIS A 171 -1.42 -7.65 2.16
C HIS A 171 -2.39 -7.86 1.00
N ASP A 172 -3.25 -6.88 0.72
CA ASP A 172 -4.16 -6.91 -0.42
C ASP A 172 -3.39 -6.97 -1.74
N GLN A 173 -2.31 -6.19 -1.88
CA GLN A 173 -1.43 -6.21 -3.04
C GLN A 173 -0.77 -7.60 -3.25
N MET A 174 -0.41 -8.29 -2.18
CA MET A 174 0.15 -9.64 -2.32
C MET A 174 -0.88 -10.65 -2.84
N VAL A 175 -2.14 -10.54 -2.38
CA VAL A 175 -3.24 -11.35 -2.90
C VAL A 175 -3.46 -11.09 -4.39
N VAL A 176 -3.42 -9.82 -4.82
CA VAL A 176 -3.52 -9.41 -6.23
C VAL A 176 -2.40 -10.02 -7.07
N GLN A 177 -1.15 -9.93 -6.62
CA GLN A 177 -0.01 -10.49 -7.33
C GLN A 177 -0.12 -12.01 -7.47
N TRP A 178 -0.50 -12.71 -6.41
CA TRP A 178 -0.75 -14.15 -6.46
C TRP A 178 -1.86 -14.50 -7.44
N ARG A 179 -2.96 -13.74 -7.45
CA ARG A 179 -4.09 -13.98 -8.35
C ARG A 179 -3.66 -13.86 -9.81
N ALA A 180 -3.02 -12.75 -10.18
CA ALA A 180 -2.54 -12.52 -11.53
C ALA A 180 -1.53 -13.59 -11.97
N TRP A 181 -0.61 -14.00 -11.09
CA TRP A 181 0.32 -15.08 -11.38
C TRP A 181 -0.39 -16.43 -11.57
N ARG A 182 -1.39 -16.76 -10.76
CA ARG A 182 -2.15 -18.01 -10.89
C ARG A 182 -2.89 -18.08 -12.21
N GLU A 183 -3.52 -16.99 -12.64
CA GLU A 183 -4.22 -16.93 -13.94
C GLU A 183 -3.25 -17.17 -15.09
N TRP A 184 -2.08 -16.52 -15.08
CA TRP A 184 -1.01 -16.79 -16.04
C TRP A 184 -0.50 -18.23 -15.97
N PHE A 185 -0.15 -18.72 -14.78
CA PHE A 185 0.49 -20.03 -14.59
C PHE A 185 -0.45 -21.16 -15.00
N THR A 186 -1.72 -21.09 -14.60
CA THR A 186 -2.71 -22.13 -14.90
C THR A 186 -3.03 -22.24 -16.39
N ALA A 187 -2.86 -21.15 -17.15
CA ALA A 187 -3.02 -21.12 -18.60
C ALA A 187 -1.80 -21.66 -19.39
N LEU A 188 -0.66 -21.92 -18.72
CA LEU A 188 0.52 -22.45 -19.39
C LEU A 188 0.33 -23.91 -19.81
N GLU A 189 0.75 -24.21 -21.03
CA GLU A 189 0.90 -25.56 -21.57
C GLU A 189 2.38 -25.82 -21.87
N LEU A 190 2.92 -26.93 -21.36
CA LEU A 190 4.28 -27.36 -21.64
C LEU A 190 4.28 -28.72 -22.37
N PRO A 191 5.21 -28.95 -23.31
CA PRO A 191 5.34 -30.24 -23.96
C PRO A 191 5.56 -31.36 -22.92
N ARG A 192 4.76 -32.43 -23.03
CA ARG A 192 4.95 -33.60 -22.17
C ARG A 192 6.25 -34.32 -22.57
N PRO A 193 7.06 -34.80 -21.60
CA PRO A 193 8.10 -35.78 -21.88
C PRO A 193 7.51 -36.99 -22.61
N THR A 194 8.27 -37.59 -23.53
CA THR A 194 7.82 -38.75 -24.30
C THR A 194 7.42 -39.92 -23.37
N PRO A 195 6.35 -40.67 -23.68
CA PRO A 195 5.87 -41.79 -22.84
C PRO A 195 6.90 -42.91 -22.62
N GLU A 196 7.91 -42.99 -23.49
CA GLU A 196 8.98 -43.98 -23.48
C GLU A 196 10.17 -43.58 -22.60
N ALA A 197 10.15 -42.39 -21.98
CA ALA A 197 11.21 -41.97 -21.07
C ALA A 197 11.18 -42.79 -19.78
N PRO A 198 12.34 -43.30 -19.28
CA PRO A 198 12.40 -44.02 -18.03
C PRO A 198 11.90 -43.15 -16.87
N GLU A 199 11.36 -43.81 -15.84
CA GLU A 199 10.82 -43.14 -14.65
C GLU A 199 11.90 -42.25 -14.02
N GLN A 200 11.65 -40.94 -14.00
CA GLN A 200 12.64 -39.97 -13.55
C GLN A 200 12.66 -39.94 -12.03
N THR A 201 13.83 -40.09 -11.43
CA THR A 201 14.04 -39.95 -9.99
C THR A 201 14.72 -38.63 -9.68
N GLY A 202 14.26 -37.95 -8.64
CA GLY A 202 14.95 -36.79 -8.07
C GLY A 202 16.29 -37.17 -7.43
N PRO A 203 17.08 -36.18 -6.98
CA PRO A 203 18.41 -36.41 -6.40
C PRO A 203 18.40 -37.26 -5.12
N ASP A 204 17.27 -37.34 -4.42
CA ASP A 204 17.05 -38.13 -3.22
C ASP A 204 16.43 -39.52 -3.50
N GLY A 205 16.31 -39.91 -4.77
CA GLY A 205 15.71 -41.18 -5.19
C GLY A 205 14.18 -41.17 -5.25
N THR A 206 13.52 -40.04 -4.97
CA THR A 206 12.06 -39.94 -5.03
C THR A 206 11.56 -39.98 -6.48
N LEU A 207 10.54 -40.80 -6.76
CA LEU A 207 9.93 -40.89 -8.08
C LEU A 207 9.21 -39.59 -8.45
N ALA A 208 9.45 -39.07 -9.66
CA ALA A 208 8.82 -37.84 -10.15
C ALA A 208 7.32 -37.99 -10.47
N GLY A 209 6.85 -39.24 -10.60
CA GLY A 209 5.48 -39.56 -11.01
C GLY A 209 5.19 -39.23 -12.47
N LYS A 210 3.91 -39.37 -12.85
CA LYS A 210 3.44 -39.15 -14.23
C LYS A 210 3.55 -37.66 -14.61
N PRO A 211 4.11 -37.32 -15.79
CA PRO A 211 4.18 -35.94 -16.25
C PRO A 211 2.80 -35.32 -16.50
N VAL A 212 2.66 -34.03 -16.17
CA VAL A 212 1.48 -33.21 -16.50
C VAL A 212 1.79 -32.22 -17.62
N GLY A 213 0.76 -31.81 -18.36
CA GLY A 213 0.90 -30.94 -19.54
C GLY A 213 0.55 -29.47 -19.28
N THR A 214 -0.24 -29.18 -18.24
CA THR A 214 -0.71 -27.81 -17.96
C THR A 214 -0.30 -27.33 -16.57
N GLY A 215 -0.19 -26.01 -16.40
CA GLY A 215 0.10 -25.42 -15.09
C GLY A 215 -1.03 -25.66 -14.10
N ARG A 216 -2.28 -25.75 -14.58
CA ARG A 216 -3.43 -26.14 -13.76
C ARG A 216 -3.26 -27.55 -13.18
N GLU A 217 -2.90 -28.52 -14.00
CA GLU A 217 -2.63 -29.89 -13.53
C GLU A 217 -1.45 -29.92 -12.54
N PHE A 218 -0.40 -29.13 -12.79
CA PHE A 218 0.76 -29.08 -11.91
C PHE A 218 0.43 -28.46 -10.54
N LEU A 219 -0.31 -27.36 -10.51
CA LEU A 219 -0.75 -26.76 -9.23
C LEU A 219 -1.64 -27.71 -8.44
N ALA A 220 -2.61 -28.36 -9.09
CA ALA A 220 -3.46 -29.35 -8.43
C ALA A 220 -2.65 -30.51 -7.83
N LEU A 221 -1.58 -30.92 -8.52
CA LEU A 221 -0.67 -31.96 -8.03
C LEU A 221 0.07 -31.52 -6.77
N ILE A 222 0.76 -30.37 -6.78
CA ILE A 222 1.54 -29.91 -5.63
C ILE A 222 0.67 -29.46 -4.45
N GLU A 223 -0.52 -28.91 -4.72
CA GLU A 223 -1.50 -28.57 -3.66
C GLU A 223 -2.00 -29.83 -2.94
N LYS A 224 -2.22 -30.92 -3.68
CA LYS A 224 -2.61 -32.21 -3.11
C LYS A 224 -1.48 -32.84 -2.30
N GLU A 225 -0.25 -32.79 -2.81
CA GLU A 225 0.94 -33.28 -2.10
C GLU A 225 1.16 -32.50 -0.79
N TRP A 226 1.09 -31.17 -0.85
CA TRP A 226 1.17 -30.31 0.32
C TRP A 226 0.11 -30.64 1.37
N ALA A 227 -1.16 -30.74 0.96
CA ALA A 227 -2.26 -31.05 1.89
C ALA A 227 -2.11 -32.44 2.53
N HIS A 228 -1.62 -33.41 1.77
CA HIS A 228 -1.35 -34.75 2.27
C HIS A 228 -0.19 -34.78 3.29
N ASP A 229 0.90 -34.05 3.01
CA ASP A 229 2.05 -33.99 3.91
C ASP A 229 1.71 -33.22 5.19
N LEU A 230 0.94 -32.14 5.08
CA LEU A 230 0.39 -31.39 6.21
C LEU A 230 -0.51 -32.25 7.11
N ALA A 231 -1.30 -33.15 6.52
CA ALA A 231 -2.14 -34.08 7.29
C ALA A 231 -1.33 -35.18 7.99
N LYS A 232 -0.15 -35.53 7.48
CA LYS A 232 0.72 -36.57 8.05
C LYS A 232 1.62 -36.06 9.15
N ASP A 233 2.21 -34.89 8.94
CA ASP A 233 3.09 -34.23 9.91
C ASP A 233 2.79 -32.72 9.92
N PRO A 234 1.86 -32.29 10.78
CA PRO A 234 1.51 -30.89 10.95
C PRO A 234 2.71 -30.03 11.36
N GLN A 235 3.76 -30.61 11.95
CA GLN A 235 4.93 -29.89 12.44
C GLN A 235 5.96 -29.69 11.32
N SER A 236 6.26 -30.72 10.52
CA SER A 236 7.26 -30.64 9.42
C SER A 236 6.77 -29.90 8.18
N ALA A 237 5.45 -29.87 7.97
CA ALA A 237 4.81 -29.09 6.89
C ALA A 237 4.17 -27.80 7.43
N SER A 238 4.50 -27.36 8.65
CA SER A 238 4.05 -26.05 9.14
C SER A 238 4.71 -24.88 8.41
N ASP A 239 5.92 -25.10 7.89
CA ASP A 239 6.66 -24.11 7.10
C ASP A 239 6.52 -24.39 5.60
N ALA A 240 5.67 -23.59 4.94
CA ALA A 240 5.39 -23.70 3.52
C ALA A 240 6.59 -23.38 2.63
N ASP A 241 7.49 -22.49 3.09
CA ASP A 241 8.70 -22.16 2.33
C ASP A 241 9.68 -23.32 2.37
N GLU A 242 9.88 -23.92 3.55
CA GLU A 242 10.77 -25.07 3.71
C GLU A 242 10.29 -26.24 2.83
N TRP A 243 8.99 -26.55 2.87
CA TRP A 243 8.45 -27.62 2.03
C TRP A 243 8.58 -27.32 0.54
N ALA A 244 8.29 -26.08 0.12
CA ALA A 244 8.46 -25.67 -1.27
C ALA A 244 9.92 -25.79 -1.72
N ASP A 245 10.88 -25.43 -0.87
CA ASP A 245 12.30 -25.58 -1.15
C ASP A 245 12.73 -27.04 -1.26
N VAL A 246 12.22 -27.91 -0.39
CA VAL A 246 12.44 -29.37 -0.47
C VAL A 246 11.85 -29.92 -1.77
N ALA A 247 10.62 -29.53 -2.12
CA ALA A 247 9.96 -29.96 -3.34
C ALA A 247 10.72 -29.50 -4.61
N ARG A 248 11.26 -28.27 -4.61
CA ARG A 248 12.14 -27.78 -5.69
C ARG A 248 13.42 -28.61 -5.82
N LYS A 249 14.06 -28.95 -4.69
CA LYS A 249 15.27 -29.79 -4.69
C LYS A 249 14.98 -31.19 -5.23
N ARG A 250 13.87 -31.80 -4.82
CA ARG A 250 13.39 -33.10 -5.32
C ARG A 250 13.08 -33.08 -6.82
N ALA A 251 12.57 -31.96 -7.31
CA ALA A 251 12.25 -31.81 -8.72
C ALA A 251 13.47 -31.72 -9.64
N ALA A 252 14.67 -31.44 -9.12
CA ALA A 252 15.88 -31.27 -9.92
C ALA A 252 16.18 -32.53 -10.75
N GLY A 253 16.45 -32.36 -12.05
CA GLY A 253 16.70 -33.48 -12.97
C GLY A 253 15.43 -34.19 -13.46
N THR A 254 14.24 -33.75 -13.05
CA THR A 254 12.95 -34.30 -13.48
C THR A 254 12.15 -33.29 -14.32
N TRP A 255 11.07 -33.75 -14.95
CA TRP A 255 10.09 -32.92 -15.66
C TRP A 255 9.49 -31.81 -14.77
N ARG A 256 9.46 -32.02 -13.45
CA ARG A 256 8.92 -31.06 -12.48
C ARG A 256 9.80 -29.81 -12.33
N ALA A 257 11.10 -29.89 -12.63
CA ALA A 257 12.04 -28.77 -12.51
C ALA A 257 11.59 -27.56 -13.35
N GLU A 258 11.05 -27.82 -14.53
CA GLU A 258 10.61 -26.79 -15.46
C GLU A 258 9.40 -26.01 -14.91
N TRP A 259 8.46 -26.71 -14.27
CA TRP A 259 7.32 -26.11 -13.60
C TRP A 259 7.74 -25.32 -12.36
N TRP A 260 8.55 -25.93 -11.48
CA TRP A 260 9.03 -25.26 -10.26
C TRP A 260 9.84 -24.00 -10.55
N ARG A 261 10.55 -23.92 -11.68
CA ARG A 261 11.27 -22.69 -12.09
C ARG A 261 10.34 -21.49 -12.34
N ARG A 262 9.05 -21.73 -12.63
CA ARG A 262 8.03 -20.70 -12.89
C ARG A 262 7.21 -20.34 -11.66
N ILE A 263 7.37 -21.08 -10.57
CA ILE A 263 6.79 -20.73 -9.28
C ILE A 263 7.72 -19.72 -8.60
N PRO A 264 7.23 -18.52 -8.29
CA PRO A 264 8.00 -17.49 -7.60
C PRO A 264 8.64 -18.03 -6.32
N GLU A 265 9.87 -17.61 -6.06
CA GLU A 265 10.58 -17.87 -4.81
C GLU A 265 10.41 -16.65 -3.90
N PRO A 266 10.43 -16.84 -2.57
CA PRO A 266 10.50 -15.73 -1.62
C PRO A 266 11.59 -14.74 -2.03
N GLY A 267 11.24 -13.45 -2.08
CA GLY A 267 12.18 -12.43 -2.55
C GLY A 267 13.37 -12.24 -1.60
N LYS A 268 14.31 -11.38 -2.01
CA LYS A 268 15.45 -10.96 -1.16
C LYS A 268 15.34 -9.48 -0.80
N GLY A 269 15.77 -9.11 0.40
CA GLY A 269 15.81 -7.71 0.82
C GLY A 269 14.43 -7.08 0.94
N ARG A 270 14.09 -6.10 0.08
CA ARG A 270 12.80 -5.40 0.12
C ARG A 270 11.60 -6.30 -0.23
N ALA A 271 11.83 -7.29 -1.09
CA ALA A 271 10.82 -8.26 -1.53
C ALA A 271 10.77 -9.53 -0.69
N GLN A 272 11.42 -9.56 0.48
CA GLN A 272 11.54 -10.78 1.30
C GLN A 272 10.20 -11.35 1.78
N LYS A 273 9.16 -10.52 1.85
CA LYS A 273 7.82 -10.94 2.28
C LYS A 273 6.92 -11.31 1.09
N ASP A 274 7.48 -11.25 -0.10
CA ASP A 274 6.74 -11.43 -1.34
C ASP A 274 6.91 -12.89 -1.76
N TRP A 275 5.84 -13.49 -2.30
CA TRP A 275 5.88 -14.80 -2.96
C TRP A 275 6.13 -16.04 -2.09
N HIS A 276 5.44 -16.14 -0.95
CA HIS A 276 5.36 -17.37 -0.16
C HIS A 276 4.18 -18.26 -0.61
N ILE A 277 4.46 -19.39 -1.26
CA ILE A 277 3.42 -20.32 -1.76
C ILE A 277 2.74 -21.04 -0.58
N PHE A 278 1.47 -21.44 -0.74
CA PHE A 278 0.66 -22.10 0.30
C PHE A 278 0.45 -21.33 1.61
N THR A 279 0.73 -20.03 1.61
CA THR A 279 0.33 -19.10 2.67
C THR A 279 -1.08 -18.56 2.44
N ASP A 280 -1.62 -17.83 3.42
CA ASP A 280 -2.95 -17.19 3.34
C ASP A 280 -3.15 -16.44 2.01
N HIS A 281 -2.15 -15.68 1.54
CA HIS A 281 -2.27 -14.91 0.30
C HIS A 281 -2.47 -15.79 -0.93
N TYR A 282 -1.76 -16.92 -1.00
CA TYR A 282 -1.88 -17.88 -2.10
C TYR A 282 -3.25 -18.53 -2.13
N TRP A 283 -3.76 -18.96 -0.98
CA TRP A 283 -5.07 -19.61 -0.88
C TRP A 283 -6.19 -18.63 -1.17
N LEU A 284 -6.13 -17.41 -0.64
CA LEU A 284 -7.11 -16.36 -0.97
C LEU A 284 -7.14 -16.07 -2.47
N ALA A 285 -5.97 -15.96 -3.10
CA ALA A 285 -5.88 -15.77 -4.55
C ALA A 285 -6.48 -16.94 -5.35
N LYS A 286 -6.40 -18.17 -4.84
CA LYS A 286 -7.02 -19.35 -5.46
C LYS A 286 -8.54 -19.33 -5.33
N ASP A 287 -9.04 -19.03 -4.15
CA ASP A 287 -10.44 -19.30 -3.79
C ASP A 287 -11.37 -18.09 -4.02
N MET A 288 -10.83 -16.89 -4.26
CA MET A 288 -11.63 -15.72 -4.63
C MET A 288 -12.32 -15.91 -6.00
N THR A 289 -13.51 -15.33 -6.16
CA THR A 289 -14.22 -15.35 -7.45
C THR A 289 -13.59 -14.36 -8.46
N PRO A 290 -13.93 -14.44 -9.76
CA PRO A 290 -13.54 -13.40 -10.71
C PRO A 290 -14.03 -11.99 -10.32
N GLU A 291 -15.21 -11.88 -9.71
CA GLU A 291 -15.79 -10.61 -9.26
C GLU A 291 -14.99 -10.04 -8.08
N HIS A 292 -14.57 -10.88 -7.13
CA HIS A 292 -13.65 -10.49 -6.06
C HIS A 292 -12.32 -9.96 -6.62
N ALA A 293 -11.74 -10.68 -7.58
CA ALA A 293 -10.48 -10.31 -8.20
C ALA A 293 -10.58 -8.97 -8.93
N HIS A 294 -11.63 -8.80 -9.75
CA HIS A 294 -11.92 -7.55 -10.45
C HIS A 294 -12.04 -6.39 -9.47
N CYS A 295 -12.75 -6.61 -8.36
CA CYS A 295 -12.94 -5.57 -7.37
C CYS A 295 -11.65 -5.18 -6.65
N LEU A 296 -10.83 -6.16 -6.27
CA LEU A 296 -9.55 -5.89 -5.64
C LEU A 296 -8.57 -5.21 -6.60
N PHE A 297 -8.65 -5.53 -7.91
CA PHE A 297 -7.81 -4.95 -8.96
C PHE A 297 -8.14 -3.47 -9.24
N SER A 298 -9.38 -3.05 -9.06
CA SER A 298 -9.82 -1.66 -9.28
C SER A 298 -9.45 -0.71 -8.12
N LEU A 299 -9.12 -1.25 -6.94
CA LEU A 299 -8.81 -0.40 -5.78
C LEU A 299 -7.53 0.44 -6.00
N PRO A 300 -7.59 1.75 -5.71
CA PRO A 300 -6.44 2.64 -5.79
C PRO A 300 -5.47 2.49 -4.61
N LEU A 301 -4.25 3.00 -4.77
CA LEU A 301 -3.29 3.11 -3.67
C LEU A 301 -3.53 4.35 -2.79
N VAL A 302 -4.13 5.39 -3.37
CA VAL A 302 -4.44 6.66 -2.72
C VAL A 302 -5.87 7.07 -3.08
N LEU A 303 -6.67 7.44 -2.08
CA LEU A 303 -7.89 8.21 -2.30
C LEU A 303 -7.62 9.67 -1.95
N HIS A 304 -8.09 10.58 -2.80
CA HIS A 304 -7.96 12.02 -2.61
C HIS A 304 -9.36 12.65 -2.59
N VAL A 305 -9.70 13.36 -1.52
CA VAL A 305 -10.95 14.10 -1.38
C VAL A 305 -10.61 15.59 -1.39
N PRO A 306 -10.70 16.26 -2.56
CA PRO A 306 -10.22 17.61 -2.73
C PRO A 306 -11.07 18.63 -1.97
N GLU A 307 -12.40 18.50 -1.92
CA GLU A 307 -13.25 19.52 -1.29
C GLU A 307 -13.09 19.56 0.25
N GLU A 308 -12.61 18.47 0.85
CA GLU A 308 -12.35 18.37 2.29
C GLU A 308 -10.83 18.24 2.60
N HIS A 309 -9.98 18.40 1.58
CA HIS A 309 -8.52 18.46 1.65
C HIS A 309 -7.83 17.34 2.45
N PHE A 310 -8.22 16.10 2.17
CA PHE A 310 -7.57 14.94 2.78
C PHE A 310 -7.29 13.80 1.82
N PHE A 311 -6.33 12.97 2.23
CA PHE A 311 -5.98 11.72 1.56
C PHE A 311 -6.28 10.53 2.45
N VAL A 312 -6.63 9.40 1.83
CA VAL A 312 -6.61 8.09 2.47
C VAL A 312 -5.53 7.25 1.80
N VAL A 313 -4.63 6.67 2.59
CA VAL A 313 -3.53 5.81 2.12
C VAL A 313 -3.34 4.64 3.07
N HIS A 314 -2.73 3.55 2.64
CA HIS A 314 -2.45 2.45 3.56
C HIS A 314 -1.19 2.70 4.41
N GLY A 315 -0.01 2.73 3.78
CA GLY A 315 1.28 2.84 4.48
C GLY A 315 1.65 4.28 4.84
N GLY A 316 1.59 5.18 3.86
CA GLY A 316 1.82 6.61 4.10
C GLY A 316 2.09 7.45 2.85
N LEU A 317 2.18 8.77 3.06
CA LEU A 317 2.45 9.76 2.03
C LEU A 317 3.53 10.75 2.52
N LEU A 318 4.42 11.21 1.65
CA LEU A 318 5.44 12.21 2.02
C LEU A 318 5.05 13.62 1.57
N PRO A 319 5.29 14.65 2.40
CA PRO A 319 4.99 16.04 2.03
C PRO A 319 6.04 16.66 1.09
N SER A 320 7.18 16.01 0.91
CA SER A 320 8.32 16.48 0.11
C SER A 320 9.31 15.35 -0.19
N ASP A 321 10.21 15.54 -1.17
CA ASP A 321 11.33 14.63 -1.41
C ASP A 321 12.32 14.73 -0.23
N PRO A 322 12.49 13.66 0.58
CA PRO A 322 13.33 13.69 1.78
C PRO A 322 14.83 13.73 1.47
N ARG A 323 15.22 13.72 0.19
CA ARG A 323 16.61 13.90 -0.25
C ARG A 323 17.00 15.37 -0.39
N ARG A 324 16.05 16.29 -0.24
CA ARG A 324 16.21 17.74 -0.40
C ARG A 324 15.72 18.47 0.85
N PRO A 325 16.19 19.71 1.10
CA PRO A 325 15.58 20.58 2.10
C PRO A 325 14.08 20.81 1.78
N PRO A 326 13.22 20.98 2.80
CA PRO A 326 11.80 21.28 2.58
C PRO A 326 11.54 22.61 1.85
N THR A 327 12.49 23.53 1.88
CA THR A 327 12.43 24.86 1.22
C THR A 327 13.06 24.89 -0.17
N ASP A 328 13.53 23.76 -0.69
CA ASP A 328 14.06 23.67 -2.06
C ASP A 328 12.93 24.02 -3.07
N ARG A 329 13.21 24.88 -4.04
CA ARG A 329 12.24 25.34 -5.06
C ARG A 329 11.61 24.23 -5.90
N ARG A 330 12.14 23.00 -5.85
CA ARG A 330 11.56 21.83 -6.50
C ARG A 330 10.59 21.04 -5.60
N GLN A 331 10.37 21.48 -4.36
CA GLN A 331 9.42 20.87 -3.44
C GLN A 331 8.03 21.45 -3.68
N PRO A 332 6.98 20.61 -3.69
CA PRO A 332 5.62 21.05 -4.01
C PRO A 332 5.04 22.05 -3.00
N LEU A 333 5.54 22.06 -1.76
CA LEU A 333 5.09 22.96 -0.69
C LEU A 333 5.99 24.21 -0.51
N ALA A 334 7.09 24.31 -1.25
CA ALA A 334 8.03 25.44 -1.13
C ALA A 334 7.63 26.66 -1.99
N HIS A 335 6.62 26.51 -2.83
CA HIS A 335 6.09 27.56 -3.70
C HIS A 335 4.59 27.31 -3.95
N PRO A 336 3.80 28.35 -4.28
CA PRO A 336 2.46 28.14 -4.80
C PRO A 336 2.50 27.28 -6.07
N PRO A 337 1.54 26.38 -6.28
CA PRO A 337 1.48 25.56 -7.48
C PRO A 337 1.19 26.43 -8.71
N LYS A 338 1.73 26.02 -9.85
CA LYS A 338 1.42 26.65 -11.13
C LYS A 338 0.09 26.09 -11.63
N LEU A 339 -0.92 26.93 -11.76
CA LEU A 339 -2.12 26.58 -12.52
C LEU A 339 -1.72 26.56 -13.99
N HIS A 340 -1.81 25.40 -14.64
CA HIS A 340 -1.68 25.35 -16.08
C HIS A 340 -2.97 25.92 -16.68
N SER A 341 -2.93 27.14 -17.20
CA SER A 341 -3.96 27.59 -18.14
C SER A 341 -3.87 26.72 -19.38
N THR A 342 -4.94 26.03 -19.74
CA THR A 342 -5.10 25.48 -21.09
C THR A 342 -5.44 26.62 -22.04
N SER A 343 -4.52 27.56 -22.18
CA SER A 343 -4.45 28.57 -23.23
C SER A 343 -3.15 29.35 -23.02
N GLU A 344 -2.30 29.29 -24.04
CA GLU A 344 -1.12 30.12 -24.29
C GLU A 344 0.03 30.06 -23.27
N ASP A 345 1.03 29.22 -23.59
CA ASP A 345 2.45 29.62 -23.70
C ASP A 345 3.28 28.43 -24.21
N ILE A 346 3.04 28.07 -25.49
CA ILE A 346 4.05 27.38 -26.31
C ILE A 346 4.67 28.47 -27.18
N TYR A 347 5.64 29.19 -26.62
CA TYR A 347 6.62 29.95 -27.38
C TYR A 347 8.02 29.38 -27.09
N LEU A 348 8.45 28.54 -28.03
CA LEU A 348 9.81 28.42 -28.56
C LEU A 348 10.98 28.65 -27.58
N GLU A 349 11.56 27.56 -27.10
CA GLU A 349 13.02 27.43 -27.21
C GLU A 349 13.32 26.18 -28.05
N ASP A 350 13.87 26.45 -29.23
CA ASP A 350 14.39 25.50 -30.20
C ASP A 350 15.54 24.67 -29.63
N ASP A 351 15.69 23.49 -30.22
CA ASP A 351 16.84 22.59 -30.25
C ASP A 351 16.76 21.38 -29.31
N LEU A 352 16.20 20.28 -29.81
CA LEU A 352 16.98 19.09 -30.21
C LEU A 352 16.07 17.98 -30.76
N GLU A 353 16.36 17.58 -32.00
CA GLU A 353 15.77 16.45 -32.73
C GLU A 353 15.96 15.11 -31.97
N PHE A 354 14.89 14.32 -31.82
CA PHE A 354 15.02 12.87 -31.91
C PHE A 354 13.72 12.21 -32.39
N GLU A 355 13.89 11.33 -33.39
CA GLU A 355 12.87 10.59 -34.11
C GLU A 355 12.03 9.67 -33.21
N GLY A 356 10.76 9.51 -33.60
CA GLY A 356 9.74 8.87 -32.79
C GLY A 356 9.77 7.34 -32.75
N ASP A 357 9.04 6.80 -31.78
CA ASP A 357 8.10 5.73 -32.06
C ASP A 357 6.86 5.86 -31.15
N SER A 358 5.70 5.62 -31.75
CA SER A 358 4.36 5.91 -31.27
C SER A 358 3.82 4.79 -30.37
N LEU A 359 3.17 5.14 -29.25
CA LEU A 359 2.24 4.21 -28.56
C LEU A 359 1.22 4.98 -27.67
N LEU A 360 0.12 5.36 -28.31
CA LEU A 360 -1.29 5.36 -27.87
C LEU A 360 -1.61 5.68 -26.40
N THR A 361 -1.83 6.97 -26.11
CA THR A 361 -2.76 7.43 -25.06
C THR A 361 -4.07 7.84 -25.72
N ALA A 362 -5.17 7.17 -25.38
CA ALA A 362 -6.52 7.56 -25.77
C ALA A 362 -6.90 8.86 -25.03
N SER A 363 -6.82 10.00 -25.72
CA SER A 363 -7.41 11.25 -25.29
C SER A 363 -8.90 11.23 -25.65
N ALA A 364 -9.77 11.27 -24.64
CA ALA A 364 -11.15 11.71 -24.84
C ALA A 364 -11.10 13.19 -25.28
N GLU A 365 -11.66 13.49 -26.44
CA GLU A 365 -11.81 14.85 -26.94
C GLU A 365 -12.67 15.65 -25.95
N TYR A 366 -12.09 16.74 -25.43
CA TYR A 366 -12.69 17.65 -24.47
C TYR A 366 -13.02 18.94 -25.22
N ASP A 367 -14.30 19.22 -25.40
CA ASP A 367 -14.81 20.42 -26.06
C ASP A 367 -14.68 21.63 -25.12
N SER A 368 -13.65 22.45 -25.34
CA SER A 368 -13.30 23.62 -24.52
C SER A 368 -14.37 24.72 -24.56
N ASP A 369 -15.10 24.81 -25.66
CA ASP A 369 -15.98 25.95 -25.95
C ASP A 369 -17.31 25.82 -25.18
N ALA A 370 -17.70 24.59 -24.83
CA ALA A 370 -18.90 24.29 -24.04
C ALA A 370 -18.77 24.64 -22.54
N ILE A 371 -17.54 24.74 -22.02
CA ILE A 371 -17.27 25.05 -20.61
C ILE A 371 -17.15 26.55 -20.39
N GLU A 372 -16.49 27.25 -21.31
CA GLU A 372 -16.36 28.71 -21.24
C GLU A 372 -17.73 29.39 -21.34
N GLN A 373 -18.65 28.84 -22.15
CA GLN A 373 -20.03 29.32 -22.22
C GLN A 373 -20.89 28.95 -21.00
N ARG A 374 -20.55 27.90 -20.24
CA ARG A 374 -21.25 27.55 -18.98
C ARG A 374 -20.80 28.42 -17.80
N ILE A 375 -19.52 28.80 -17.75
CA ILE A 375 -18.97 29.66 -16.69
C ILE A 375 -19.54 31.09 -16.76
N LEU A 376 -19.95 31.55 -17.95
CA LEU A 376 -20.48 32.90 -18.16
C LEU A 376 -22.01 33.00 -18.10
N ALA A 377 -22.75 31.88 -17.99
CA ALA A 377 -24.19 31.85 -18.24
C ALA A 377 -25.10 31.53 -17.04
N ASP A 378 -24.60 31.27 -15.83
CA ASP A 378 -25.46 30.93 -14.68
C ASP A 378 -25.45 32.01 -13.59
N PRO A 379 -26.52 32.81 -13.47
CA PRO A 379 -26.81 33.61 -12.29
C PRO A 379 -27.83 32.86 -11.42
N GLU A 380 -27.36 32.19 -10.35
CA GLU A 380 -28.00 32.11 -9.00
C GLU A 380 -27.37 30.96 -8.17
N PRO A 381 -27.07 31.16 -6.87
CA PRO A 381 -26.23 30.25 -6.07
C PRO A 381 -27.06 29.33 -5.16
N SER A 382 -26.86 28.02 -5.24
CA SER A 382 -27.45 27.06 -4.27
C SER A 382 -26.46 26.03 -3.70
N SER A 383 -25.16 26.34 -3.72
CA SER A 383 -24.14 25.64 -2.94
C SER A 383 -23.02 26.64 -2.62
N PRO A 384 -22.43 26.64 -1.40
CA PRO A 384 -21.30 27.50 -1.06
C PRO A 384 -20.03 26.97 -1.73
N PHE A 385 -20.03 26.91 -3.06
CA PHE A 385 -18.80 26.71 -3.82
C PHE A 385 -17.87 27.87 -3.48
N ARG A 386 -16.80 27.55 -2.73
CA ARG A 386 -15.60 28.38 -2.63
C ARG A 386 -14.93 28.39 -4.01
N ASN A 387 -15.53 29.05 -4.99
CA ASN A 387 -14.92 29.42 -6.27
C ASN A 387 -13.84 30.48 -6.03
N SER A 388 -12.83 30.12 -5.25
CA SER A 388 -11.70 30.97 -4.91
C SER A 388 -10.47 30.44 -5.61
N THR A 389 -9.63 31.34 -6.12
CA THR A 389 -8.30 31.01 -6.63
C THR A 389 -7.50 30.17 -5.63
N VAL A 390 -7.72 30.38 -4.32
CA VAL A 390 -7.10 29.61 -3.23
C VAL A 390 -7.48 28.13 -3.29
N GLU A 391 -8.74 27.81 -3.55
CA GLU A 391 -9.22 26.43 -3.65
C GLU A 391 -8.56 25.70 -4.82
N LEU A 392 -8.56 26.33 -6.00
CA LEU A 392 -7.89 25.79 -7.19
C LEU A 392 -6.39 25.58 -6.96
N LEU A 393 -5.72 26.54 -6.32
CA LEU A 393 -4.31 26.40 -5.95
C LEU A 393 -4.12 25.26 -4.95
N ARG A 394 -5.00 25.08 -3.97
CA ARG A 394 -4.87 24.00 -3.00
C ARG A 394 -5.03 22.62 -3.63
N VAL A 395 -6.02 22.45 -4.51
CA VAL A 395 -6.17 21.19 -5.26
C VAL A 395 -4.94 20.93 -6.13
N ALA A 396 -4.39 21.96 -6.80
CA ALA A 396 -3.15 21.81 -7.57
C ALA A 396 -1.94 21.45 -6.70
N GLN A 397 -1.84 22.00 -5.48
CA GLN A 397 -0.81 21.65 -4.50
C GLN A 397 -0.92 20.18 -4.09
N GLU A 398 -2.13 19.72 -3.81
CA GLU A 398 -2.41 18.34 -3.42
C GLU A 398 -2.08 17.34 -4.53
N GLN A 399 -2.36 17.70 -5.79
CA GLN A 399 -1.92 16.92 -6.94
C GLN A 399 -0.39 16.90 -7.08
N ALA A 400 0.28 18.02 -6.81
CA ALA A 400 1.74 18.11 -6.81
C ALA A 400 2.37 17.23 -5.71
N LEU A 401 1.73 17.08 -4.54
CA LEU A 401 2.17 16.13 -3.52
C LEU A 401 2.19 14.69 -4.05
N LEU A 402 1.21 14.28 -4.86
CA LEU A 402 1.15 12.95 -5.44
C LEU A 402 2.16 12.75 -6.59
N ARG A 403 2.33 13.78 -7.44
CA ARG A 403 3.10 13.68 -8.70
C ARG A 403 4.57 14.06 -8.55
N ASP A 404 4.87 15.10 -7.80
CA ASP A 404 6.19 15.73 -7.81
C ASP A 404 7.14 15.10 -6.79
N VAL A 405 6.59 14.57 -5.69
CA VAL A 405 7.36 13.79 -4.70
C VAL A 405 7.68 12.40 -5.29
N PRO A 406 8.94 12.09 -5.64
CA PRO A 406 9.27 10.86 -6.37
C PRO A 406 8.85 9.58 -5.63
N GLN A 407 8.95 9.60 -4.30
CA GLN A 407 8.58 8.49 -3.43
C GLN A 407 7.08 8.21 -3.46
N ASN A 408 6.24 9.23 -3.64
CA ASN A 408 4.79 9.05 -3.65
C ASN A 408 4.31 8.35 -4.95
N ARG A 409 5.12 8.38 -6.02
CA ARG A 409 4.86 7.65 -7.28
C ARG A 409 5.19 6.16 -7.21
N GLU A 410 5.94 5.72 -6.21
CA GLU A 410 6.35 4.32 -6.06
C GLU A 410 5.33 3.54 -5.22
N ALA A 411 4.62 2.59 -5.84
CA ALA A 411 3.61 1.77 -5.17
C ALA A 411 4.14 1.07 -3.90
N TRP A 412 5.35 0.52 -3.97
CA TRP A 412 6.00 -0.11 -2.82
C TRP A 412 6.17 0.87 -1.65
N VAL A 413 6.47 2.14 -1.91
CA VAL A 413 6.61 3.15 -0.86
C VAL A 413 5.27 3.46 -0.21
N ILE A 414 4.23 3.79 -0.99
CA ILE A 414 2.89 4.10 -0.48
C ILE A 414 2.33 2.96 0.37
N LEU A 415 2.57 1.72 -0.04
CA LEU A 415 2.08 0.52 0.65
C LEU A 415 2.89 0.13 1.89
N ASN A 416 4.18 0.47 1.97
CA ASN A 416 5.07 -0.11 3.00
C ASN A 416 5.79 0.91 3.87
N MET A 417 5.70 2.21 3.58
CA MET A 417 6.44 3.22 4.33
C MET A 417 5.98 3.28 5.79
N ARG A 418 6.94 3.26 6.71
CA ARG A 418 6.74 3.58 8.13
C ARG A 418 7.50 4.82 8.56
N GLY A 419 8.60 5.12 7.89
CA GLY A 419 9.42 6.29 8.14
C GLY A 419 10.52 6.49 7.12
N VAL A 420 11.35 7.49 7.37
CA VAL A 420 12.45 7.91 6.51
C VAL A 420 13.75 7.89 7.30
N ARG A 421 14.73 7.14 6.80
CA ARG A 421 16.08 7.08 7.38
C ARG A 421 16.94 8.25 6.89
N LYS A 422 18.13 8.39 7.48
CA LYS A 422 19.19 9.30 7.00
C LYS A 422 19.37 9.18 5.48
N LYS A 423 19.72 10.31 4.85
CA LYS A 423 19.86 10.46 3.38
C LYS A 423 18.55 10.24 2.59
N GLY A 424 17.40 10.39 3.23
CA GLY A 424 16.10 10.32 2.57
C GLY A 424 15.65 8.92 2.15
N LYS A 425 16.22 7.86 2.75
CA LYS A 425 15.86 6.47 2.39
C LYS A 425 14.60 6.03 3.13
N VAL A 426 13.50 5.84 2.40
CA VAL A 426 12.25 5.26 2.92
C VAL A 426 12.49 3.87 3.52
N THR A 427 11.82 3.59 4.63
CA THR A 427 11.87 2.30 5.31
C THR A 427 10.50 1.82 5.76
N ARG A 428 10.32 0.50 5.69
CA ARG A 428 9.19 -0.26 6.22
C ARG A 428 9.35 -0.74 7.67
N SER A 429 10.45 -0.37 8.32
CA SER A 429 10.72 -0.72 9.72
C SER A 429 9.98 0.27 10.62
N SER A 430 9.25 -0.23 11.61
CA SER A 430 8.61 0.63 12.62
C SER A 430 9.62 1.31 13.56
N ASP A 431 10.81 0.72 13.70
CA ASP A 431 11.85 1.10 14.67
C ASP A 431 13.04 1.86 14.04
N LYS A 432 12.97 2.19 12.75
CA LYS A 432 14.07 2.84 12.02
C LYS A 432 13.62 4.11 11.33
N GLY A 433 14.41 5.16 11.47
CA GLY A 433 14.15 6.45 10.82
C GLY A 433 13.08 7.26 11.55
N THR A 434 12.80 8.45 11.01
CA THR A 434 11.74 9.33 11.52
C THR A 434 10.41 8.87 10.92
N PRO A 435 9.36 8.62 11.73
CA PRO A 435 8.03 8.32 11.23
C PRO A 435 7.58 9.33 10.18
N TRP A 436 7.00 8.86 9.08
CA TRP A 436 6.59 9.75 7.99
C TRP A 436 5.49 10.72 8.47
N SER A 437 4.63 10.27 9.39
CA SER A 437 3.57 11.08 9.98
C SER A 437 4.12 12.27 10.77
N GLU A 438 5.25 12.12 11.46
CA GLU A 438 5.94 13.24 12.11
C GLU A 438 6.49 14.24 11.08
N ILE A 439 7.07 13.75 9.99
CA ILE A 439 7.56 14.59 8.89
C ILE A 439 6.42 15.38 8.25
N TRP A 440 5.28 14.72 8.01
CA TRP A 440 4.07 15.33 7.48
C TRP A 440 3.57 16.46 8.39
N ASN A 441 3.34 16.18 9.67
CA ASN A 441 2.83 17.16 10.62
C ASN A 441 3.78 18.34 10.80
N LYS A 442 5.11 18.09 10.85
CA LYS A 442 6.10 19.17 10.93
C LYS A 442 6.05 20.10 9.73
N GLN A 443 5.77 19.58 8.52
CA GLN A 443 5.67 20.42 7.32
C GLN A 443 4.32 21.12 7.21
N MET A 444 3.22 20.42 7.51
CA MET A 444 1.88 21.03 7.51
C MET A 444 1.74 22.14 8.56
N GLY A 445 2.40 22.00 9.72
CA GLY A 445 2.47 23.06 10.72
C GLY A 445 3.25 24.31 10.30
N ARG A 446 3.93 24.28 9.14
CA ARG A 446 4.62 25.45 8.56
C ARG A 446 3.83 26.09 7.43
N CYS A 447 2.72 25.50 6.98
CA CYS A 447 1.89 26.07 5.91
C CYS A 447 1.16 27.32 6.42
N GLY A 448 1.47 28.48 5.81
CA GLY A 448 0.94 29.80 6.20
C GLY A 448 -0.07 30.39 5.23
N GLY A 449 -0.46 29.66 4.18
CA GLY A 449 -1.30 30.13 3.08
C GLY A 449 -0.50 30.68 1.90
N PHE A 450 -1.13 30.76 0.73
CA PHE A 450 -0.47 31.16 -0.52
C PHE A 450 -0.02 32.64 -0.56
N ASP A 451 -0.71 33.50 0.19
CA ASP A 451 -0.40 34.94 0.29
C ASP A 451 0.84 35.24 1.18
N SER A 452 1.43 34.21 1.80
CA SER A 452 2.64 34.34 2.61
C SER A 452 3.88 34.78 1.82
N LEU A 453 3.76 35.01 0.51
CA LEU A 453 4.81 35.57 -0.34
C LEU A 453 4.89 37.11 -0.32
N ASP A 454 3.87 37.81 0.20
CA ASP A 454 3.81 39.29 0.16
C ASP A 454 4.52 40.01 1.32
N VAL A 455 5.39 39.33 2.09
CA VAL A 455 6.17 39.97 3.20
C VAL A 455 7.67 39.93 2.96
N ILE A 456 8.10 39.97 1.70
CA ILE A 456 9.46 40.39 1.32
C ILE A 456 9.36 41.52 0.29
N ASP A 457 8.55 42.53 0.59
CA ASP A 457 8.83 43.87 0.08
C ASP A 457 9.64 44.62 1.14
N SER A 458 10.92 44.81 0.83
CA SER A 458 11.88 45.51 1.67
C SER A 458 11.67 47.02 1.61
N ASP A 459 10.44 47.52 1.78
CA ASP A 459 10.23 48.97 1.95
C ASP A 459 8.83 49.38 2.48
N SER A 460 8.29 48.71 3.49
CA SER A 460 7.33 49.40 4.38
C SER A 460 7.24 48.74 5.74
N GLY A 461 7.85 49.40 6.72
CA GLY A 461 7.69 49.02 8.11
C GLY A 461 6.27 49.30 8.59
N LEU A 462 5.31 48.39 8.34
CA LEU A 462 4.07 48.25 9.12
C LEU A 462 3.24 47.01 8.71
N ALA A 463 3.53 45.83 9.26
CA ALA A 463 2.53 44.75 9.34
C ALA A 463 2.86 43.72 10.44
N LYS A 464 2.73 44.12 11.71
CA LYS A 464 2.45 43.17 12.80
C LYS A 464 0.99 42.76 12.70
N ARG A 465 0.68 41.61 12.09
CA ARG A 465 -0.57 40.87 12.39
C ARG A 465 -0.22 39.55 13.08
N ARG A 466 -0.24 39.63 14.41
CA ARG A 466 -0.53 38.61 15.42
C ARG A 466 -0.54 37.14 14.95
N SER A 467 0.60 36.46 15.09
CA SER A 467 0.60 35.10 15.65
C SER A 467 0.73 35.24 17.17
N ARG A 468 -0.18 34.62 17.91
CA ARG A 468 -0.17 34.56 19.38
C ARG A 468 0.79 33.42 19.77
N PHE A 469 2.09 33.63 19.56
CA PHE A 469 3.15 32.71 19.99
C PHE A 469 4.03 33.43 21.02
N ASP A 470 4.16 32.82 22.19
CA ASP A 470 4.89 33.32 23.35
C ASP A 470 6.41 33.43 23.03
N PRO A 471 7.05 34.61 23.10
CA PRO A 471 8.44 34.79 22.63
C PRO A 471 9.49 34.29 23.62
N ALA A 472 9.10 33.73 24.76
CA ALA A 472 10.03 33.43 25.85
C ALA A 472 10.51 31.97 25.84
N GLN A 473 10.84 31.39 24.67
CA GLN A 473 11.65 30.16 24.53
C GLN A 473 11.81 29.74 23.04
N THR A 474 12.70 30.38 22.27
CA THR A 474 13.07 29.86 20.95
C THR A 474 14.58 29.88 20.73
N SER A 475 15.16 28.68 20.68
CA SER A 475 16.42 28.38 19.98
C SER A 475 16.22 28.52 18.46
N GLU A 476 17.32 28.60 17.70
CA GLU A 476 17.50 28.97 16.28
C GLU A 476 16.68 28.22 15.18
N ASP A 477 15.53 27.61 15.49
CA ASP A 477 14.66 26.86 14.56
C ASP A 477 13.33 27.61 14.24
N ASP A 478 13.37 28.94 14.08
CA ASP A 478 12.20 29.72 13.63
C ASP A 478 12.00 29.49 12.10
N ALA A 479 11.45 28.31 11.78
CA ALA A 479 11.32 27.82 10.42
C ALA A 479 10.24 28.61 9.69
N SER A 480 10.65 29.61 8.89
CA SER A 480 9.81 30.45 8.04
C SER A 480 8.57 29.75 7.50
N ALA A 481 7.42 30.42 7.60
CA ALA A 481 6.16 29.97 7.01
C ALA A 481 6.37 29.63 5.52
N MET A 482 5.72 28.55 5.07
CA MET A 482 5.76 28.06 3.70
C MET A 482 4.47 28.50 2.99
N PRO A 483 4.54 28.83 1.69
CA PRO A 483 3.40 29.30 0.90
C PRO A 483 2.52 28.13 0.45
N CYS A 484 1.97 27.42 1.43
CA CYS A 484 1.12 26.25 1.25
C CYS A 484 -0.06 26.28 2.19
N LEU A 485 -1.06 25.43 1.92
CA LEU A 485 -2.13 25.11 2.87
C LEU A 485 -1.98 23.65 3.36
N PRO A 486 -2.33 23.36 4.62
CA PRO A 486 -2.18 22.02 5.17
C PRO A 486 -3.17 21.03 4.53
N SER A 487 -2.85 19.74 4.52
CA SER A 487 -3.79 18.67 4.13
C SER A 487 -3.72 17.52 5.14
N THR A 488 -4.83 16.83 5.35
CA THR A 488 -4.92 15.71 6.32
C THR A 488 -4.65 14.36 5.63
N VAL A 489 -4.00 13.43 6.32
CA VAL A 489 -3.83 12.04 5.83
C VAL A 489 -4.40 11.05 6.82
N VAL A 490 -5.37 10.26 6.38
CA VAL A 490 -5.92 9.12 7.14
C VAL A 490 -5.27 7.84 6.63
N TYR A 491 -4.82 6.96 7.53
CA TYR A 491 -4.03 5.80 7.11
C TYR A 491 -4.14 4.57 8.01
N GLY A 492 -3.76 3.42 7.43
CA GLY A 492 -3.65 2.12 8.09
C GLY A 492 -2.22 1.82 8.57
N HIS A 493 -1.82 0.55 8.54
CA HIS A 493 -0.42 0.10 8.67
C HIS A 493 0.35 0.56 9.94
N ALA A 494 -0.34 1.01 10.98
CA ALA A 494 0.18 1.66 12.17
C ALA A 494 0.09 0.83 13.46
N ALA A 495 -0.27 -0.47 13.41
CA ALA A 495 -0.55 -1.32 14.58
C ALA A 495 0.51 -1.26 15.68
N SER A 496 1.79 -1.17 15.32
CA SER A 496 2.90 -1.08 16.28
C SER A 496 2.84 0.16 17.15
N ARG A 497 2.23 1.25 16.66
CA ARG A 497 2.02 2.52 17.38
C ARG A 497 0.62 2.62 17.99
N GLY A 498 -0.28 1.69 17.67
CA GLY A 498 -1.67 1.74 18.12
C GLY A 498 -2.42 2.89 17.47
N LEU A 499 -3.28 3.55 18.25
CA LEU A 499 -4.03 4.72 17.79
C LEU A 499 -3.07 5.92 17.62
N ASP A 500 -2.74 6.27 16.37
CA ASP A 500 -1.71 7.27 16.03
C ASP A 500 -2.37 8.59 15.58
N LEU A 501 -2.71 9.44 16.55
CA LEU A 501 -3.40 10.72 16.31
C LEU A 501 -2.42 11.89 16.38
N LYS A 502 -2.41 12.69 15.31
CA LYS A 502 -1.72 13.98 15.21
C LYS A 502 -2.63 14.96 14.46
N ARG A 503 -2.34 16.25 14.51
CA ARG A 503 -3.20 17.30 13.92
C ARG A 503 -3.55 17.06 12.44
N TRP A 504 -2.58 16.62 11.64
CA TRP A 504 -2.72 16.46 10.18
C TRP A 504 -2.59 15.00 9.71
N THR A 505 -2.49 14.04 10.63
CA THR A 505 -2.41 12.62 10.26
C THR A 505 -3.12 11.73 11.28
N ILE A 506 -3.95 10.81 10.81
CA ILE A 506 -4.77 9.93 11.65
C ILE A 506 -4.54 8.48 11.26
N GLY A 507 -3.87 7.72 12.14
CA GLY A 507 -3.64 6.29 11.96
C GLY A 507 -4.71 5.44 12.63
N LEU A 508 -5.44 4.65 11.84
CA LEU A 508 -6.61 3.86 12.27
C LEU A 508 -6.30 2.38 12.54
N ASP A 509 -5.14 1.89 12.13
CA ASP A 509 -4.71 0.51 12.46
C ASP A 509 -4.30 0.43 13.93
N THR A 510 -5.29 0.14 14.77
CA THR A 510 -5.14 -0.03 16.22
C THR A 510 -4.83 -1.47 16.63
N GLY A 511 -4.55 -2.36 15.67
CA GLY A 511 -4.08 -3.72 15.91
C GLY A 511 -5.19 -4.72 16.27
N CYS A 512 -6.36 -4.64 15.64
CA CYS A 512 -7.49 -5.57 15.85
C CYS A 512 -7.07 -7.05 15.79
N LEU A 513 -6.25 -7.40 14.80
CA LEU A 513 -5.70 -8.76 14.62
C LEU A 513 -4.98 -9.29 15.87
N TYR A 514 -4.34 -8.40 16.64
CA TYR A 514 -3.57 -8.74 17.83
C TYR A 514 -4.43 -8.73 19.11
N GLY A 515 -5.75 -8.69 18.99
CA GLY A 515 -6.69 -8.65 20.11
C GLY A 515 -6.82 -7.28 20.76
N ARG A 516 -6.39 -6.21 20.08
CA ARG A 516 -6.59 -4.82 20.51
C ARG A 516 -7.96 -4.33 20.03
N LYS A 517 -8.02 -3.18 19.36
CA LYS A 517 -9.28 -2.60 18.89
C LYS A 517 -9.36 -2.58 17.37
N LEU A 518 -10.58 -2.52 16.82
CA LEU A 518 -10.84 -2.05 15.46
C LEU A 518 -11.44 -0.66 15.58
N THR A 519 -10.88 0.30 14.86
CA THR A 519 -11.22 1.73 14.99
C THR A 519 -11.75 2.28 13.69
N ALA A 520 -12.84 3.04 13.79
CA ALA A 520 -13.38 3.89 12.75
C ALA A 520 -13.19 5.38 13.10
N LEU A 521 -13.02 6.20 12.07
CA LEU A 521 -13.19 7.64 12.09
C LEU A 521 -14.49 7.97 11.35
N VAL A 522 -15.42 8.63 12.04
CA VAL A 522 -16.70 9.07 11.52
C VAL A 522 -16.62 10.56 11.24
N LEU A 523 -16.86 10.94 9.98
CA LEU A 523 -16.88 12.33 9.52
C LEU A 523 -18.32 12.71 9.14
N LYS A 524 -18.82 13.82 9.69
CA LYS A 524 -20.19 14.31 9.47
C LYS A 524 -20.19 15.83 9.47
N ARG A 525 -20.99 16.45 8.61
CA ARG A 525 -21.17 17.91 8.60
C ARG A 525 -22.10 18.37 9.73
N SER A 526 -21.74 19.44 10.45
CA SER A 526 -22.53 19.98 11.56
C SER A 526 -23.90 20.46 11.07
N ASN A 527 -24.98 19.98 11.69
CA ASN A 527 -26.26 20.67 11.67
C ASN A 527 -26.19 21.67 12.83
N ASP A 528 -25.92 22.95 12.60
CA ASP A 528 -25.81 23.96 13.66
C ASP A 528 -27.14 24.15 14.42
N LEU A 529 -27.50 23.22 15.31
CA LEU A 529 -28.45 23.32 16.42
C LEU A 529 -28.23 22.12 17.40
N ASN A 530 -27.46 22.34 18.48
CA ASN A 530 -27.45 21.55 19.74
C ASN A 530 -26.94 20.08 19.74
N ASP A 531 -25.66 19.82 19.42
CA ASP A 531 -25.01 18.54 19.77
C ASP A 531 -23.91 18.74 20.84
N ASP A 532 -24.29 19.32 21.98
CA ASP A 532 -23.52 19.20 23.24
C ASP A 532 -23.77 17.80 23.83
N ILE A 533 -23.15 16.77 23.24
CA ILE A 533 -23.10 15.43 23.83
C ILE A 533 -21.87 15.32 24.72
N GLU A 534 -22.10 14.97 25.98
CA GLU A 534 -21.10 14.77 27.05
C GLU A 534 -19.98 13.81 26.62
N GLU A 535 -18.73 14.16 26.95
CA GLU A 535 -17.57 13.31 26.72
C GLU A 535 -17.61 12.11 27.70
N ASP A 536 -18.05 10.95 27.23
CA ASP A 536 -17.85 9.68 27.94
C ASP A 536 -16.37 9.26 27.81
N ASP A 537 -15.50 9.92 28.58
CA ASP A 537 -14.13 9.46 28.84
C ASP A 537 -14.18 8.22 29.74
N ASP A 538 -14.53 7.07 29.16
CA ASP A 538 -14.33 5.78 29.82
C ASP A 538 -12.81 5.48 29.87
N ASP A 539 -12.29 5.67 31.08
CA ASP A 539 -10.91 5.61 31.55
C ASP A 539 -10.13 4.33 31.13
N TYR A 540 -8.80 4.45 31.13
CA TYR A 540 -7.85 3.37 30.90
C TYR A 540 -7.79 2.43 32.12
N ASP A 541 -8.63 1.40 32.16
CA ASP A 541 -8.38 0.25 33.05
C ASP A 541 -7.52 -0.79 32.32
N ASP A 542 -6.21 -0.64 32.45
CA ASP A 542 -5.26 -1.75 32.43
C ASP A 542 -5.47 -2.59 33.70
N GLU A 543 -6.20 -3.70 33.59
CA GLU A 543 -6.01 -4.82 34.51
C GLU A 543 -5.85 -6.12 33.69
N ASP A 544 -4.61 -6.58 33.65
CA ASP A 544 -4.24 -7.96 33.40
C ASP A 544 -4.87 -8.83 34.49
N GLU A 545 -6.08 -9.37 34.25
CA GLU A 545 -6.58 -10.50 35.05
C GLU A 545 -5.78 -11.74 34.63
N VAL A 546 -4.82 -12.08 35.49
CA VAL A 546 -4.18 -13.39 35.57
C VAL A 546 -5.27 -14.40 35.93
N ASP A 547 -5.45 -15.40 35.08
CA ASP A 547 -6.37 -16.52 35.31
C ASP A 547 -5.60 -17.65 36.00
N ASP A 548 -5.64 -17.65 37.32
CA ASP A 548 -5.19 -18.74 38.17
C ASP A 548 -6.39 -19.41 38.85
N GLY A 549 -6.64 -20.67 38.48
CA GLY A 549 -7.68 -21.50 39.09
C GLY A 549 -7.81 -22.88 38.46
N GLU A 550 -6.92 -23.79 38.85
CA GLU A 550 -7.09 -25.24 38.69
C GLU A 550 -8.29 -25.78 39.51
N VAL A 551 -8.70 -27.02 39.14
CA VAL A 551 -9.19 -28.14 39.98
C VAL A 551 -10.62 -28.66 39.70
N GLU A 552 -10.62 -29.79 38.97
CA GLU A 552 -11.27 -31.11 39.20
C GLU A 552 -12.80 -31.31 39.29
N ASP A 553 -13.27 -32.17 38.37
CA ASP A 553 -14.12 -33.38 38.53
C ASP A 553 -15.40 -33.36 39.39
N ALA A 554 -16.54 -33.74 38.78
CA ALA A 554 -17.25 -35.00 39.08
C ALA A 554 -18.60 -35.13 38.33
N GLU A 555 -19.09 -36.37 38.30
CA GLU A 555 -20.04 -37.02 37.40
C GLU A 555 -21.56 -36.84 37.68
N GLU A 556 -22.32 -37.12 36.63
CA GLU A 556 -23.57 -37.92 36.54
C GLU A 556 -25.00 -37.41 36.95
N ALA A 557 -25.89 -37.65 35.96
CA ALA A 557 -27.21 -38.29 36.03
C ALA A 557 -28.53 -37.49 36.25
N GLU A 558 -29.26 -37.39 35.11
CA GLU A 558 -30.65 -37.83 34.86
C GLU A 558 -31.91 -37.12 35.40
N THR A 559 -32.82 -36.95 34.42
CA THR A 559 -34.31 -37.05 34.42
C THR A 559 -35.23 -35.83 34.62
N PHE A 560 -35.87 -35.51 33.48
CA PHE A 560 -37.17 -34.88 33.21
C PHE A 560 -38.31 -35.17 34.22
N ASN A 561 -39.05 -34.15 34.69
CA ASN A 561 -40.38 -33.78 34.14
C ASN A 561 -41.14 -32.67 34.91
N LEU A 562 -41.71 -31.75 34.10
CA LEU A 562 -43.04 -31.11 34.19
C LEU A 562 -43.39 -29.99 35.21
N ARG A 563 -43.51 -28.77 34.63
CA ARG A 563 -44.66 -27.83 34.67
C ARG A 563 -45.19 -27.35 36.04
N LEU A 564 -45.02 -26.07 36.37
CA LEU A 564 -45.85 -24.91 35.92
C LEU A 564 -45.82 -23.76 36.96
N VAL A 565 -45.74 -22.52 36.44
CA VAL A 565 -46.10 -21.23 37.07
C VAL A 565 -45.19 -20.67 38.18
N ARG A 566 -44.25 -19.81 37.79
CA ARG A 566 -44.32 -18.37 38.11
C ARG A 566 -43.35 -17.56 37.25
N LYS A 567 -43.94 -16.88 36.28
CA LYS A 567 -43.35 -15.89 35.40
C LYS A 567 -42.85 -14.71 36.26
N ARG A 568 -41.54 -14.63 36.52
CA ARG A 568 -40.85 -13.38 36.82
C ARG A 568 -39.86 -13.12 35.71
N ARG A 569 -40.13 -12.07 34.93
CA ARG A 569 -39.24 -11.51 33.91
C ARG A 569 -37.91 -11.17 34.58
N SER A 570 -36.91 -12.01 34.40
CA SER A 570 -35.52 -11.59 34.52
C SER A 570 -35.15 -11.05 33.15
N ILE A 571 -35.20 -9.73 33.00
CA ILE A 571 -34.50 -9.04 31.92
C ILE A 571 -33.03 -9.37 32.17
N LYS A 572 -32.45 -10.28 31.38
CA LYS A 572 -31.00 -10.42 31.33
C LYS A 572 -30.49 -9.10 30.78
N ASN A 573 -29.85 -8.30 31.63
CA ASN A 573 -28.98 -7.23 31.18
C ASN A 573 -27.91 -7.88 30.31
N GLU A 574 -28.08 -7.85 28.98
CA GLU A 574 -26.95 -7.91 28.07
C GLU A 574 -26.01 -6.79 28.51
N LYS A 575 -24.86 -7.15 29.09
CA LYS A 575 -23.80 -6.18 29.38
C LYS A 575 -23.51 -5.47 28.05
N LYS A 576 -23.93 -4.20 27.92
CA LYS A 576 -23.61 -3.36 26.77
C LYS A 576 -22.09 -3.46 26.57
N ARG A 577 -21.68 -3.86 25.38
CA ARG A 577 -20.27 -4.02 25.04
C ARG A 577 -19.62 -2.63 25.23
N LYS A 578 -18.54 -2.53 26.02
CA LYS A 578 -17.85 -1.24 26.24
C LYS A 578 -17.40 -0.69 24.89
N THR A 579 -17.99 0.42 24.45
CA THR A 579 -17.69 1.12 23.20
C THR A 579 -16.91 2.38 23.53
N TRP A 580 -15.73 2.56 22.94
CA TRP A 580 -14.94 3.77 23.16
C TRP A 580 -15.21 4.75 22.03
N ARG A 581 -15.56 5.99 22.40
CA ARG A 581 -15.85 7.11 21.50
C ARG A 581 -14.99 8.30 21.88
N ARG A 582 -14.51 9.08 20.90
CA ARG A 582 -13.73 10.30 21.16
C ARG A 582 -13.83 11.29 20.01
N ARG A 583 -14.23 12.54 20.29
CA ARG A 583 -14.13 13.62 19.31
C ARG A 583 -12.68 14.03 19.08
N ILE A 584 -12.34 14.34 17.83
CA ILE A 584 -11.01 14.82 17.45
C ILE A 584 -11.11 16.00 16.49
N GLU A 585 -10.03 16.76 16.40
CA GLU A 585 -9.86 17.74 15.34
C GLU A 585 -9.55 17.03 14.01
N PHE A 586 -10.19 17.48 12.92
CA PHE A 586 -9.97 16.96 11.59
C PHE A 586 -10.02 18.08 10.55
N GLY A 587 -9.13 18.04 9.57
CA GLY A 587 -9.13 19.02 8.49
C GLY A 587 -8.83 20.45 8.97
N ASP A 588 -9.40 21.41 8.27
CA ASP A 588 -9.21 22.83 8.56
C ASP A 588 -9.94 23.25 9.84
N GLU A 589 -9.37 24.21 10.58
CA GLU A 589 -9.99 24.79 11.79
C GLU A 589 -11.35 25.46 11.52
N HIS A 590 -11.62 25.84 10.28
CA HIS A 590 -12.87 26.45 9.85
C HIS A 590 -13.74 25.51 9.00
N SER A 591 -13.41 24.21 8.98
CA SER A 591 -14.32 23.21 8.43
C SER A 591 -15.45 22.98 9.43
N ASP A 592 -16.67 22.87 8.91
CA ASP A 592 -17.86 22.45 9.63
C ASP A 592 -17.98 20.91 9.74
N LEU A 593 -16.89 20.20 9.41
CA LEU A 593 -16.79 18.76 9.51
C LEU A 593 -16.43 18.33 10.94
N GLN A 594 -17.36 17.63 11.58
CA GLN A 594 -17.16 16.98 12.87
C GLN A 594 -16.51 15.61 12.67
N ALA A 595 -15.56 15.27 13.56
CA ALA A 595 -14.85 14.01 13.54
C ALA A 595 -14.94 13.29 14.88
N GLU A 596 -15.38 12.03 14.84
CA GLU A 596 -15.50 11.15 16.00
C GLU A 596 -14.79 9.82 15.72
N LEU A 597 -13.94 9.39 16.64
CA LEU A 597 -13.38 8.05 16.64
C LEU A 597 -14.29 7.10 17.39
N VAL A 598 -14.57 5.94 16.81
CA VAL A 598 -15.35 4.87 17.44
C VAL A 598 -14.55 3.58 17.37
N SER A 599 -14.44 2.85 18.48
CA SER A 599 -13.68 1.60 18.48
C SER A 599 -14.33 0.50 19.31
N ILE A 600 -14.10 -0.74 18.86
CA ILE A 600 -14.55 -1.96 19.53
C ILE A 600 -13.36 -2.86 19.87
N LYS A 601 -13.46 -3.65 20.94
CA LYS A 601 -12.45 -4.67 21.28
C LYS A 601 -12.55 -5.86 20.32
N CYS A 602 -11.41 -6.30 19.79
CA CYS A 602 -11.29 -7.48 18.94
C CYS A 602 -10.87 -8.70 19.75
N PRO A 603 -11.34 -9.92 19.40
CA PRO A 603 -10.75 -11.15 19.92
C PRO A 603 -9.34 -11.33 19.38
N LYS A 604 -8.47 -12.04 20.12
CA LYS A 604 -7.19 -12.50 19.59
C LYS A 604 -7.44 -13.48 18.43
N LYS A 605 -6.62 -13.45 17.38
CA LYS A 605 -6.74 -14.37 16.22
C LYS A 605 -6.94 -15.84 16.62
N GLY A 606 -6.24 -16.31 17.64
CA GLY A 606 -6.33 -17.70 18.12
C GLY A 606 -7.68 -18.10 18.74
N ASN A 607 -8.55 -17.13 19.03
CA ASN A 607 -9.86 -17.37 19.65
C ASN A 607 -11.02 -17.31 18.63
N LEU A 608 -10.70 -17.32 17.34
CA LEU A 608 -11.67 -17.34 16.25
C LEU A 608 -11.98 -18.79 15.88
N SER A 609 -12.67 -19.49 16.77
CA SER A 609 -13.19 -20.85 16.57
C SER A 609 -14.49 -20.85 15.77
#